data_AF-A0A1H8XNZ9-F1
#
_entry.id   AF-A0A1H8XNZ9-F1
#
_cell.length_a   1.000
_cell.length_b   1.000
_cell.length_c   1.000
_cell.angle_alpha   90.00
_cell.angle_beta   90.00
_cell.angle_gamma   90.00
#
_symmetry.space_group_name_H-M   'P 1'
#
loop_
_entity.id
_entity.type
_entity.pdbx_description
1 polymer ?
#
loop_
_entity_poly.entity_id
_entity_poly.type
_entity_poly.pdbx_seq_one_letter_code
_entity_poly.pdbx_strand_id
1 'polypeptide(L)'
;MNFLDHFISASALNDTSEQSKSYHIFIELLAHFEKELSSSEYMELYYFYTLCEKCLTFSRRNEINSAHATFKTLSAIDRHAFSPGVVNAVDANYYSCLAYLEYVEKRYDSAIACMEEALKYTVVQKDKMAKFLPSIYELNVNILRVYIKTKNTEKTIEILSDLLGSVIYDINNSTYLNPGLNSLSHGDKKKWAHHIVNNSIHALWRKFGDESIEADAIYRAVFQNILHPANQAGTTLNALIKVLSLNQQYLDGRKNVFNKLSEHDFDAIRNSPFYLKRMVLNNYLSYISKHDENIEEHANFTYFAGILTEFGLAYKGKPVYS
;
A
#
# COMPACT_ATOMS: atom_id res chain seq x y z
N MET A 1 5.50 -9.59 10.84
CA MET A 1 5.90 -8.34 10.15
C MET A 1 4.88 -7.26 10.49
N ASN A 2 5.33 -6.16 11.10
CA ASN A 2 4.48 -5.20 11.81
C ASN A 2 3.85 -4.18 10.86
N PHE A 3 2.58 -3.88 11.09
CA PHE A 3 1.82 -2.79 10.44
C PHE A 3 2.48 -1.40 10.59
N LEU A 4 3.51 -1.30 11.43
CA LEU A 4 4.13 -0.09 11.95
C LEU A 4 5.37 0.37 11.17
N ASP A 5 5.94 -0.49 10.32
CA ASP A 5 7.11 -0.14 9.47
C ASP A 5 6.69 0.72 8.27
N HIS A 6 5.42 0.69 7.89
CA HIS A 6 4.93 1.38 6.69
C HIS A 6 4.33 2.76 6.95
N PHE A 7 4.05 3.15 8.20
CA PHE A 7 3.34 4.41 8.44
C PHE A 7 4.08 5.65 7.89
N ILE A 8 5.40 5.57 7.67
CA ILE A 8 6.22 6.66 7.07
C ILE A 8 7.29 6.15 6.09
N SER A 9 7.37 4.84 5.82
CA SER A 9 8.45 4.32 4.98
C SER A 9 8.01 4.02 3.56
N ALA A 10 8.23 4.98 2.66
CA ALA A 10 8.25 4.75 1.21
C ALA A 10 9.35 3.73 0.77
N SER A 11 10.12 3.16 1.72
CA SER A 11 11.21 2.21 1.47
C SER A 11 10.78 0.86 0.91
N ALA A 12 9.49 0.56 0.79
CA ALA A 12 9.02 -0.71 0.23
C ALA A 12 9.36 -0.92 -1.26
N LEU A 13 9.97 0.08 -1.93
CA LEU A 13 10.22 0.06 -3.37
C LEU A 13 11.71 0.04 -3.76
N ASN A 14 12.62 0.31 -2.83
CA ASN A 14 14.06 0.30 -3.06
C ASN A 14 14.68 -0.90 -2.35
N ASP A 15 14.58 -2.06 -3.02
CA ASP A 15 15.36 -3.25 -2.66
C ASP A 15 16.79 -3.03 -3.20
N THR A 16 17.59 -2.30 -2.44
CA THR A 16 19.04 -2.40 -2.50
C THR A 16 19.53 -2.61 -1.09
N SER A 17 20.08 -3.81 -0.87
CA SER A 17 20.80 -4.26 0.30
C SER A 17 21.71 -3.17 0.90
N GLU A 18 21.21 -2.50 1.93
CA GLU A 18 21.91 -1.95 3.08
C GLU A 18 20.83 -1.37 3.99
N GLN A 19 20.93 -1.60 5.30
CA GLN A 19 19.96 -1.20 6.33
C GLN A 19 19.41 0.22 6.08
N SER A 20 18.21 0.34 5.50
CA SER A 20 17.62 1.64 5.15
C SER A 20 17.22 2.37 6.43
N LYS A 21 18.12 3.21 6.94
CA LYS A 21 17.88 4.05 8.11
C LYS A 21 16.84 5.12 7.77
N SER A 22 16.03 5.48 8.75
CA SER A 22 14.88 6.38 8.66
C SER A 22 15.19 7.87 8.35
N TYR A 23 16.33 8.16 7.73
CA TYR A 23 16.78 9.50 7.36
C TYR A 23 16.63 9.81 5.85
N HIS A 24 16.02 8.92 5.06
CA HIS A 24 16.01 9.07 3.60
C HIS A 24 15.36 10.37 3.10
N ILE A 25 14.17 10.77 3.59
CA ILE A 25 13.53 12.02 3.13
C ILE A 25 14.35 13.25 3.54
N PHE A 26 14.91 13.26 4.75
CA PHE A 26 15.81 14.34 5.20
C PHE A 26 17.06 14.46 4.31
N ILE A 27 17.77 13.35 4.08
CA ILE A 27 18.98 13.33 3.24
C ILE A 27 18.66 13.74 1.80
N GLU A 28 17.51 13.33 1.27
CA GLU A 28 17.10 13.69 -0.07
C GLU A 28 16.69 15.17 -0.19
N LEU A 29 16.01 15.73 0.82
CA LEU A 29 15.71 17.15 0.89
C LEU A 29 16.98 17.99 0.94
N LEU A 30 17.94 17.58 1.79
CA LEU A 30 19.24 18.23 1.86
C LEU A 30 19.94 18.20 0.51
N ALA A 31 20.04 17.04 -0.13
CA ALA A 31 20.70 16.92 -1.43
C ALA A 31 20.02 17.77 -2.52
N HIS A 32 18.70 17.96 -2.45
CA HIS A 32 17.94 18.73 -3.43
C HIS A 32 18.04 20.25 -3.20
N PHE A 33 18.02 20.69 -1.94
CA PHE A 33 17.95 22.10 -1.55
C PHE A 33 19.24 22.62 -0.89
N GLU A 34 20.35 21.88 -0.92
CA GLU A 34 21.61 22.23 -0.22
C GLU A 34 22.06 23.68 -0.43
N LYS A 35 21.92 24.18 -1.66
CA LYS A 35 22.34 25.53 -2.06
C LYS A 35 21.40 26.64 -1.57
N GLU A 36 20.19 26.28 -1.16
CA GLU A 36 19.15 27.21 -0.70
C GLU A 36 19.10 27.30 0.84
N LEU A 37 19.70 26.35 1.54
CA LEU A 37 19.64 26.23 3.00
C LEU A 37 20.81 26.95 3.66
N SER A 38 20.52 27.78 4.66
CA SER A 38 21.56 28.31 5.55
C SER A 38 22.08 27.23 6.50
N SER A 39 23.28 27.40 7.07
CA SER A 39 23.81 26.46 8.07
C SER A 39 22.92 26.36 9.33
N SER A 40 22.24 27.45 9.72
CA SER A 40 21.27 27.42 10.83
C SER A 40 20.07 26.56 10.48
N GLU A 41 19.49 26.81 9.31
CA GLU A 41 18.32 26.09 8.81
C GLU A 41 18.61 24.59 8.62
N TYR A 42 19.81 24.24 8.16
CA TYR A 42 20.28 22.85 8.10
C TYR A 42 20.19 22.17 9.48
N MET A 43 20.70 22.83 10.53
CA MET A 43 20.71 22.27 11.88
C MET A 43 19.29 22.18 12.46
N GLU A 44 18.45 23.16 12.17
CA GLU A 44 17.04 23.16 12.57
C GLU A 44 16.25 22.04 11.87
N LEU A 45 16.46 21.83 10.56
CA LEU A 45 15.89 20.69 9.82
C LEU A 45 16.35 19.36 10.41
N TYR A 46 17.66 19.20 10.67
CA TYR A 46 18.19 17.98 11.28
C TYR A 46 17.54 17.71 12.64
N TYR A 47 17.40 18.74 13.47
CA TYR A 47 16.76 18.63 14.77
C TYR A 47 15.28 18.28 14.66
N PHE A 48 14.55 18.93 13.76
CA PHE A 48 13.14 18.66 13.45
C PHE A 48 12.93 17.19 13.06
N TYR A 49 13.66 16.69 12.06
CA TYR A 49 13.54 15.29 11.61
C TYR A 49 13.95 14.29 12.69
N THR A 50 14.94 14.62 13.53
CA THR A 50 15.31 13.80 14.69
C THR A 50 14.17 13.70 15.71
N LEU A 51 13.45 14.79 15.96
CA LEU A 51 12.30 14.79 16.85
C LEU A 51 11.12 13.99 16.27
N CYS A 52 10.84 14.13 14.96
CA CYS A 52 9.85 13.30 14.27
C CYS A 52 10.16 11.81 14.45
N GLU A 53 11.39 11.38 14.15
CA GLU A 53 11.83 10.00 14.28
C GLU A 53 11.74 9.47 15.72
N LYS A 54 12.14 10.28 16.70
CA LYS A 54 12.00 9.93 18.12
C LYS A 54 10.53 9.78 18.52
N CYS A 55 9.67 10.72 18.13
CA CYS A 55 8.24 10.67 18.41
C CYS A 55 7.62 9.39 17.84
N LEU A 56 7.88 9.10 16.56
CA LEU A 56 7.41 7.89 15.90
C LEU A 56 7.93 6.62 16.58
N THR A 57 9.21 6.60 16.96
CA THR A 57 9.81 5.46 17.67
C THR A 57 9.14 5.21 19.02
N PHE A 58 8.90 6.26 19.81
CA PHE A 58 8.18 6.15 21.07
C PHE A 58 6.74 5.68 20.87
N SER A 59 6.01 6.26 19.90
CA SER A 59 4.65 5.83 19.55
C SER A 59 4.61 4.35 19.12
N ARG A 60 5.58 3.88 18.32
CA ARG A 60 5.70 2.47 17.89
C ARG A 60 5.93 1.51 19.06
N ARG A 61 6.68 1.96 20.08
CA ARG A 61 6.95 1.19 21.31
C ARG A 61 5.84 1.32 22.35
N ASN A 62 4.75 2.03 22.02
CA ASN A 62 3.66 2.33 22.93
C ASN A 62 4.11 3.14 24.18
N GLU A 63 5.20 3.92 24.05
CA GLU A 63 5.71 4.84 25.06
C GLU A 63 5.03 6.21 24.91
N ILE A 64 3.70 6.25 25.07
CA ILE A 64 2.85 7.39 24.68
C ILE A 64 3.24 8.70 25.38
N ASN A 65 3.62 8.65 26.66
CA ASN A 65 4.08 9.86 27.38
C ASN A 65 5.38 10.44 26.78
N SER A 66 6.32 9.59 26.41
CA SER A 66 7.57 10.00 25.76
C SER A 66 7.30 10.56 24.37
N ALA A 67 6.35 9.96 23.63
CA ALA A 67 5.91 10.45 22.34
C ALA A 67 5.30 11.86 22.46
N HIS A 68 4.38 12.08 23.40
CA HIS A 68 3.79 13.40 23.68
C HIS A 68 4.82 14.44 24.08
N ALA A 69 5.74 14.10 24.98
CA ALA A 69 6.81 15.02 25.39
C ALA A 69 7.69 15.42 24.20
N THR A 70 8.03 14.45 23.34
CA THR A 70 8.80 14.70 22.12
C THR A 70 8.03 15.54 21.12
N PHE A 71 6.74 15.23 20.90
CA PHE A 71 5.88 15.98 20.00
C PHE A 71 5.64 17.41 20.49
N LYS A 72 5.53 17.63 21.80
CA LYS A 72 5.45 18.98 22.38
C LYS A 72 6.66 19.83 21.99
N THR A 73 7.86 19.26 22.10
CA THR A 73 9.09 19.92 21.64
C THR A 73 9.08 20.17 20.13
N LEU A 74 8.63 19.20 19.34
CA LEU A 74 8.47 19.35 17.89
C LEU A 74 7.50 20.48 17.52
N SER A 75 6.37 20.58 18.23
CA SER A 75 5.33 21.59 17.99
C SER A 75 5.75 23.02 18.35
N ALA A 76 6.79 23.17 19.17
CA ALA A 76 7.36 24.46 19.53
C ALA A 76 8.32 25.02 18.47
N ILE A 77 8.71 24.22 17.47
CA ILE A 77 9.50 24.69 16.33
C ILE A 77 8.60 25.54 15.44
N ASP A 78 9.01 26.78 15.16
CA ASP A 78 8.35 27.64 14.18
C ASP A 78 8.61 27.11 12.77
N ARG A 79 7.70 26.27 12.27
CA ARG A 79 7.83 25.66 10.94
C ARG A 79 7.75 26.70 9.81
N HIS A 80 7.14 27.86 10.04
CA HIS A 80 7.04 28.90 9.03
C HIS A 80 8.33 29.71 8.87
N ALA A 81 9.31 29.51 9.76
CA ALA A 81 10.65 30.07 9.63
C ALA A 81 11.50 29.34 8.58
N PHE A 82 11.14 28.11 8.18
CA PHE A 82 11.84 27.37 7.13
C PHE A 82 11.63 28.02 5.75
N SER A 83 12.62 27.88 4.89
CA SER A 83 12.60 28.42 3.54
C SER A 83 11.46 27.84 2.70
N PRO A 84 10.95 28.59 1.70
CA PRO A 84 9.86 28.13 0.85
C PRO A 84 10.12 26.79 0.15
N GLY A 85 11.38 26.43 -0.09
CA GLY A 85 11.78 25.17 -0.73
C GLY A 85 11.43 23.93 0.11
N VAL A 86 11.49 24.04 1.43
CA VAL A 86 11.36 22.90 2.36
C VAL A 86 10.19 23.00 3.32
N VAL A 87 9.58 24.17 3.52
CA VAL A 87 8.48 24.35 4.50
C VAL A 87 7.34 23.36 4.32
N ASN A 88 6.91 23.09 3.08
CA ASN A 88 5.85 22.09 2.83
C ASN A 88 6.31 20.66 3.15
N ALA A 89 7.59 20.34 2.94
CA ALA A 89 8.12 19.05 3.36
C ALA A 89 8.12 18.91 4.88
N VAL A 90 8.48 19.98 5.59
CA VAL A 90 8.44 20.05 7.06
C VAL A 90 7.01 19.88 7.56
N ASP A 91 6.06 20.65 7.03
CA ASP A 91 4.64 20.55 7.42
C ASP A 91 4.06 19.17 7.10
N ALA A 92 4.34 18.60 5.92
CA ALA A 92 3.92 17.24 5.58
C ALA A 92 4.40 16.20 6.62
N ASN A 93 5.66 16.29 7.05
CA ASN A 93 6.22 15.39 8.05
C ASN A 93 5.67 15.66 9.46
N TYR A 94 5.45 16.92 9.82
CA TYR A 94 4.83 17.31 11.09
C TYR A 94 3.44 16.68 11.24
N TYR A 95 2.57 16.89 10.24
CA TYR A 95 1.21 16.34 10.26
C TYR A 95 1.19 14.82 10.13
N SER A 96 2.12 14.21 9.40
CA SER A 96 2.28 12.75 9.37
C SER A 96 2.66 12.18 10.74
N CYS A 97 3.54 12.86 11.47
CA CYS A 97 3.94 12.48 12.82
C CYS A 97 2.76 12.59 13.81
N LEU A 98 2.03 13.71 13.75
CA LEU A 98 0.83 13.90 14.55
C LEU A 98 -0.23 12.84 14.24
N ALA A 99 -0.50 12.57 12.96
CA ALA A 99 -1.45 11.54 12.54
C ALA A 99 -1.16 10.18 13.16
N TYR A 100 0.12 9.80 13.25
CA TYR A 100 0.50 8.54 13.87
C TYR A 100 0.25 8.55 15.38
N LEU A 101 0.55 9.65 16.07
CA LEU A 101 0.29 9.82 17.50
C LEU A 101 -1.23 9.72 17.78
N GLU A 102 -2.04 10.42 17.01
CA GLU A 102 -3.51 10.34 17.05
C GLU A 102 -4.01 8.90 16.81
N TYR A 103 -3.41 8.20 15.84
CA TYR A 103 -3.76 6.82 15.52
C TYR A 103 -3.48 5.85 16.67
N VAL A 104 -2.30 5.92 17.30
CA VAL A 104 -1.95 5.03 18.43
C VAL A 104 -2.83 5.30 19.66
N GLU A 105 -3.26 6.54 19.83
CA GLU A 105 -4.23 6.95 20.85
C GLU A 105 -5.69 6.64 20.48
N LYS A 106 -5.92 6.00 19.32
CA LYS A 106 -7.24 5.61 18.80
C LYS A 106 -8.16 6.81 18.50
N ARG A 107 -7.60 8.00 18.31
CA ARG A 107 -8.32 9.20 17.86
C ARG A 107 -8.37 9.19 16.33
N TYR A 108 -9.15 8.26 15.77
CA TYR A 108 -9.10 7.93 14.34
C TYR A 108 -9.53 9.06 13.39
N ASP A 109 -10.56 9.82 13.74
CA ASP A 109 -11.01 10.96 12.90
C ASP A 109 -9.94 12.05 12.85
N SER A 110 -9.32 12.32 14.00
CA SER A 110 -8.19 13.26 14.13
C SER A 110 -6.96 12.78 13.34
N ALA A 111 -6.67 11.47 13.39
CA ALA A 111 -5.59 10.87 12.60
C ALA A 111 -5.84 11.04 11.09
N ILE A 112 -7.07 10.84 10.62
CA ILE A 112 -7.44 11.05 9.21
C ILE A 112 -7.28 12.52 8.83
N ALA A 113 -7.82 13.45 9.61
CA ALA A 113 -7.68 14.88 9.34
C ALA A 113 -6.21 15.31 9.24
N CYS A 114 -5.35 14.78 10.12
CA CYS A 114 -3.91 15.04 10.05
C CYS A 114 -3.25 14.45 8.80
N MET A 115 -3.66 13.25 8.34
CA MET A 115 -3.15 12.68 7.08
C MET A 115 -3.61 13.46 5.86
N GLU A 116 -4.87 13.92 5.84
CA GLU A 116 -5.40 14.79 4.78
C GLU A 116 -4.67 16.13 4.74
N GLU A 117 -4.33 16.69 5.90
CA GLU A 117 -3.52 17.90 5.98
C GLU A 117 -2.09 17.65 5.46
N ALA A 118 -1.45 16.56 5.88
CA ALA A 118 -0.15 16.14 5.35
C ALA A 118 -0.16 15.95 3.82
N LEU A 119 -1.26 15.41 3.27
CA LEU A 119 -1.44 15.24 1.83
C LEU A 119 -1.41 16.56 1.08
N LYS A 120 -2.06 17.62 1.59
CA LYS A 120 -2.05 18.96 0.96
C LYS A 120 -0.62 19.46 0.77
N TYR A 121 0.20 19.40 1.81
CA TYR A 121 1.59 19.83 1.75
C TYR A 121 2.46 18.92 0.89
N THR A 122 2.24 17.61 0.97
CA THR A 122 2.95 16.61 0.14
C THR A 122 2.70 16.84 -1.36
N VAL A 123 1.46 17.17 -1.73
CA VAL A 123 1.06 17.48 -3.10
C VAL A 123 1.81 18.70 -3.63
N VAL A 124 1.90 19.78 -2.84
CA VAL A 124 2.65 20.98 -3.22
C VAL A 124 4.14 20.68 -3.30
N GLN A 125 4.69 19.91 -2.36
CA GLN A 125 6.11 19.56 -2.35
C GLN A 125 6.49 18.66 -3.53
N LYS A 126 5.60 17.79 -3.99
CA LYS A 126 5.81 16.94 -5.18
C LYS A 126 6.18 17.75 -6.42
N ASP A 127 5.59 18.93 -6.60
CA ASP A 127 5.87 19.77 -7.78
C ASP A 127 7.28 20.36 -7.75
N LYS A 128 7.90 20.45 -6.56
CA LYS A 128 9.31 20.82 -6.40
C LYS A 128 10.22 19.60 -6.46
N MET A 129 9.75 18.49 -5.88
CA MET A 129 10.54 17.27 -5.70
C MET A 129 9.67 16.04 -5.93
N ALA A 130 9.75 15.47 -7.14
CA ALA A 130 8.93 14.33 -7.56
C ALA A 130 9.01 13.10 -6.63
N LYS A 131 10.08 12.97 -5.83
CA LYS A 131 10.23 11.92 -4.80
C LYS A 131 9.15 11.94 -3.72
N PHE A 132 8.37 13.02 -3.59
CA PHE A 132 7.20 13.06 -2.70
C PHE A 132 5.97 12.32 -3.28
N LEU A 133 5.96 11.96 -4.56
CA LEU A 133 4.86 11.19 -5.17
C LEU A 133 4.58 9.87 -4.42
N PRO A 134 5.60 9.03 -4.11
CA PRO A 134 5.45 7.90 -3.19
C PRO A 134 4.74 8.19 -1.86
N SER A 135 5.01 9.35 -1.25
CA SER A 135 4.44 9.70 0.05
C SER A 135 2.93 9.96 -0.03
N ILE A 136 2.44 10.44 -1.18
CA ILE A 136 1.00 10.59 -1.43
C ILE A 136 0.29 9.24 -1.36
N TYR A 137 0.86 8.21 -2.00
CA TYR A 137 0.27 6.87 -1.99
C TYR A 137 0.33 6.24 -0.60
N GLU A 138 1.45 6.34 0.11
CA GLU A 138 1.55 5.79 1.47
C GLU A 138 0.56 6.48 2.43
N LEU A 139 0.39 7.80 2.35
CA LEU A 139 -0.61 8.52 3.16
C LEU A 139 -2.03 8.04 2.86
N ASN A 140 -2.40 7.85 1.59
CA ASN A 140 -3.71 7.31 1.22
C ASN A 140 -3.89 5.84 1.67
N VAL A 141 -2.84 5.01 1.59
CA VAL A 141 -2.85 3.65 2.14
C VAL A 141 -3.02 3.67 3.66
N ASN A 142 -2.43 4.65 4.37
CA ASN A 142 -2.64 4.82 5.81
C ASN A 142 -4.05 5.27 6.16
N ILE A 143 -4.65 6.17 5.37
CA ILE A 143 -6.05 6.57 5.51
C ILE A 143 -6.97 5.35 5.31
N LEU A 144 -6.76 4.56 4.25
CA LEU A 144 -7.44 3.28 4.04
C LEU A 144 -7.26 2.33 5.22
N ARG A 145 -6.02 2.26 5.74
CA ARG A 145 -5.59 1.74 7.05
C ARG A 145 -6.65 1.95 8.14
N VAL A 146 -6.96 3.23 8.36
CA VAL A 146 -7.85 3.69 9.43
C VAL A 146 -9.31 3.40 9.13
N TYR A 147 -9.77 3.58 7.89
CA TYR A 147 -11.15 3.24 7.52
C TYR A 147 -11.46 1.76 7.66
N ILE A 148 -10.52 0.87 7.27
CA ILE A 148 -10.64 -0.56 7.55
C ILE A 148 -10.70 -0.79 9.08
N LYS A 149 -9.78 -0.17 9.84
CA LYS A 149 -9.72 -0.33 11.30
C LYS A 149 -11.02 0.08 11.99
N THR A 150 -11.69 1.12 11.49
CA THR A 150 -12.97 1.66 12.01
C THR A 150 -14.20 1.00 11.40
N LYS A 151 -14.03 0.06 10.46
CA LYS A 151 -15.12 -0.61 9.69
C LYS A 151 -15.97 0.36 8.86
N ASN A 152 -15.38 1.45 8.38
CA ASN A 152 -16.06 2.31 7.41
C ASN A 152 -15.96 1.68 6.02
N THR A 153 -16.92 0.82 5.70
CA THR A 153 -16.96 0.04 4.44
C THR A 153 -17.05 0.92 3.20
N GLU A 154 -17.88 1.96 3.23
CA GLU A 154 -18.07 2.89 2.11
C GLU A 154 -16.76 3.58 1.73
N LYS A 155 -16.11 4.22 2.70
CA LYS A 155 -14.80 4.88 2.48
C LYS A 155 -13.69 3.89 2.14
N THR A 156 -13.74 2.67 2.66
CA THR A 156 -12.80 1.61 2.28
C THR A 156 -12.92 1.27 0.79
N ILE A 157 -14.15 1.08 0.29
CA ILE A 157 -14.40 0.76 -1.12
C ILE A 157 -13.99 1.92 -2.01
N GLU A 158 -14.38 3.15 -1.68
CA GLU A 158 -14.05 4.37 -2.41
C GLU A 158 -12.53 4.52 -2.59
N ILE A 159 -11.78 4.60 -1.48
CA ILE A 159 -10.34 4.88 -1.51
C ILE A 159 -9.55 3.74 -2.14
N LEU A 160 -9.91 2.48 -1.87
CA LEU A 160 -9.21 1.34 -2.47
C LEU A 160 -9.46 1.25 -3.98
N SER A 161 -10.68 1.55 -4.43
CA SER A 161 -11.02 1.61 -5.86
C SER A 161 -10.21 2.71 -6.56
N ASP A 162 -10.13 3.89 -5.97
CA ASP A 162 -9.37 5.03 -6.51
C ASP A 162 -7.86 4.74 -6.55
N LEU A 163 -7.31 4.17 -5.47
CA LEU A 163 -5.88 3.81 -5.41
C LEU A 163 -5.51 2.77 -6.46
N LEU A 164 -6.30 1.71 -6.63
CA LEU A 164 -6.01 0.70 -7.63
C LEU A 164 -6.33 1.17 -9.05
N GLY A 165 -7.43 1.91 -9.23
CA GLY A 165 -7.81 2.48 -10.52
C GLY A 165 -6.76 3.45 -11.05
N SER A 166 -6.20 4.29 -10.19
CA SER A 166 -5.10 5.19 -10.55
C SER A 166 -3.85 4.43 -10.95
N VAL A 167 -3.43 3.40 -10.21
CA VAL A 167 -2.19 2.67 -10.53
C VAL A 167 -2.32 1.74 -11.75
N ILE A 168 -3.51 1.15 -11.97
CA ILE A 168 -3.73 0.15 -13.05
C ILE A 168 -4.08 0.82 -14.38
N TYR A 169 -4.88 1.88 -14.33
CA TYR A 169 -5.51 2.50 -15.52
C TYR A 169 -5.17 3.99 -15.67
N ASP A 170 -4.35 4.56 -14.78
CA ASP A 170 -4.07 6.00 -14.77
C ASP A 170 -5.34 6.85 -14.62
N ILE A 171 -6.40 6.28 -14.03
CA ILE A 171 -7.69 6.96 -13.80
C ILE A 171 -7.62 7.75 -12.51
N ASN A 172 -7.93 9.03 -12.62
CA ASN A 172 -7.87 9.93 -11.48
C ASN A 172 -9.26 10.52 -11.19
N ASN A 173 -10.08 9.76 -10.48
CA ASN A 173 -11.42 10.19 -10.06
C ASN A 173 -11.40 10.90 -8.70
N SER A 174 -10.27 10.83 -7.97
CA SER A 174 -10.12 11.39 -6.64
C SER A 174 -9.52 12.79 -6.71
N THR A 175 -10.00 13.70 -5.86
CA THR A 175 -9.36 15.00 -5.62
C THR A 175 -8.01 14.84 -4.88
N TYR A 176 -7.77 13.68 -4.25
CA TYR A 176 -6.62 13.42 -3.37
C TYR A 176 -5.45 12.72 -4.06
N LEU A 177 -5.70 12.10 -5.21
CA LEU A 177 -4.66 11.49 -6.04
C LEU A 177 -4.36 12.52 -7.14
N ASN A 178 -3.12 13.01 -7.22
CA ASN A 178 -2.73 14.04 -8.20
C ASN A 178 -2.16 13.33 -9.46
N PRO A 179 -2.30 13.88 -10.68
CA PRO A 179 -1.85 13.23 -11.92
C PRO A 179 -0.33 13.34 -12.02
N GLY A 180 0.36 12.37 -11.41
CA GLY A 180 1.79 12.15 -11.58
C GLY A 180 2.12 10.68 -11.88
N LEU A 181 1.17 9.76 -11.73
CA LEU A 181 1.34 8.32 -11.98
C LEU A 181 1.78 8.00 -13.40
N ASN A 182 1.31 8.76 -14.38
CA ASN A 182 1.68 8.58 -15.78
C ASN A 182 3.19 8.70 -15.99
N SER A 183 3.90 9.40 -15.09
CA SER A 183 5.36 9.55 -15.12
C SER A 183 6.13 8.41 -14.45
N LEU A 184 5.46 7.54 -13.67
CA LEU A 184 6.10 6.38 -13.06
C LEU A 184 6.39 5.30 -14.11
N SER A 185 7.54 4.64 -13.94
CA SER A 185 7.88 3.48 -14.76
C SER A 185 6.86 2.35 -14.56
N HIS A 186 6.69 1.48 -15.55
CA HIS A 186 5.86 0.27 -15.41
C HIS A 186 6.28 -0.58 -14.20
N GLY A 187 7.59 -0.66 -13.92
CA GLY A 187 8.12 -1.37 -12.75
C GLY A 187 7.63 -0.76 -11.43
N ASP A 188 7.65 0.56 -11.31
CA ASP A 188 7.21 1.24 -10.07
C ASP A 188 5.70 1.17 -9.90
N LYS A 189 4.92 1.30 -10.99
CA LYS A 189 3.46 1.05 -10.98
C LYS A 189 3.15 -0.36 -10.47
N LYS A 190 3.85 -1.37 -10.98
CA LYS A 190 3.69 -2.76 -10.53
C LYS A 190 3.97 -2.88 -9.03
N LYS A 191 5.08 -2.32 -8.54
CA LYS A 191 5.40 -2.39 -7.12
C LYS A 191 4.36 -1.67 -6.24
N TRP A 192 3.83 -0.52 -6.67
CA TRP A 192 2.75 0.17 -5.97
C TRP A 192 1.46 -0.64 -5.92
N ALA A 193 1.07 -1.25 -7.04
CA ALA A 193 -0.09 -2.13 -7.07
C ALA A 193 0.08 -3.30 -6.09
N HIS A 194 1.27 -3.91 -6.05
CA HIS A 194 1.59 -4.97 -5.07
C HIS A 194 1.49 -4.46 -3.64
N HIS A 195 2.04 -3.29 -3.35
CA HIS A 195 1.98 -2.67 -2.04
C HIS A 195 0.53 -2.42 -1.60
N ILE A 196 -0.29 -1.77 -2.44
CA ILE A 196 -1.68 -1.43 -2.13
C ILE A 196 -2.50 -2.70 -1.89
N VAL A 197 -2.43 -3.67 -2.81
CA VAL A 197 -3.19 -4.92 -2.71
C VAL A 197 -2.81 -5.70 -1.46
N ASN A 198 -1.50 -5.90 -1.21
CA ASN A 198 -1.05 -6.67 -0.06
C ASN A 198 -1.45 -6.02 1.27
N ASN A 199 -1.31 -4.69 1.38
CA ASN A 199 -1.65 -3.99 2.61
C ASN A 199 -3.15 -3.95 2.86
N SER A 200 -3.95 -3.83 1.80
CA SER A 200 -5.41 -3.77 1.92
C SER A 200 -6.01 -5.13 2.25
N ILE A 201 -5.63 -6.19 1.52
CA ILE A 201 -6.12 -7.55 1.78
C ILE A 201 -5.74 -8.01 3.18
N HIS A 202 -4.47 -7.81 3.56
CA HIS A 202 -4.01 -8.18 4.91
C HIS A 202 -4.73 -7.41 6.01
N ALA A 203 -4.97 -6.10 5.83
CA ALA A 203 -5.70 -5.29 6.80
C ALA A 203 -7.17 -5.75 6.93
N LEU A 204 -7.83 -6.06 5.81
CA LEU A 204 -9.19 -6.59 5.79
C LEU A 204 -9.27 -7.96 6.48
N TRP A 205 -8.38 -8.90 6.16
CA TRP A 205 -8.33 -10.20 6.83
C TRP A 205 -8.10 -10.10 8.33
N ARG A 206 -7.19 -9.23 8.78
CA ARG A 206 -6.98 -8.99 10.22
C ARG A 206 -8.20 -8.42 10.91
N LYS A 207 -9.01 -7.63 10.20
CA LYS A 207 -10.12 -6.90 10.79
C LYS A 207 -11.42 -7.71 10.79
N PHE A 208 -11.67 -8.45 9.72
CA PHE A 208 -12.92 -9.16 9.47
C PHE A 208 -12.78 -10.69 9.54
N GLY A 209 -11.59 -11.23 9.27
CA GLY A 209 -11.34 -12.66 9.12
C GLY A 209 -11.08 -13.06 7.66
N ASP A 210 -10.42 -14.21 7.45
CA ASP A 210 -10.05 -14.73 6.11
C ASP A 210 -11.31 -15.18 5.31
N GLU A 211 -12.33 -15.68 6.00
CA GLU A 211 -13.58 -16.20 5.40
C GLU A 211 -14.79 -15.26 5.63
N SER A 212 -14.53 -13.96 5.82
CA SER A 212 -15.59 -12.99 6.14
C SER A 212 -16.40 -12.62 4.90
N ILE A 213 -17.73 -12.77 5.02
CA ILE A 213 -18.70 -12.29 4.04
C ILE A 213 -18.55 -10.77 3.80
N GLU A 214 -18.26 -10.00 4.86
CA GLU A 214 -18.04 -8.55 4.75
C GLU A 214 -16.77 -8.22 3.96
N ALA A 215 -15.67 -8.94 4.19
CA ALA A 215 -14.43 -8.74 3.42
C ALA A 215 -14.67 -9.08 1.93
N ASP A 216 -15.35 -10.19 1.65
CA ASP A 216 -15.74 -10.60 0.30
C ASP A 216 -16.63 -9.57 -0.41
N ALA A 217 -17.57 -8.97 0.32
CA ALA A 217 -18.42 -7.90 -0.21
C ALA A 217 -17.59 -6.65 -0.59
N ILE A 218 -16.60 -6.29 0.24
CA ILE A 218 -15.67 -5.19 -0.05
C ILE A 218 -14.84 -5.50 -1.30
N TYR A 219 -14.22 -6.69 -1.37
CA TYR A 219 -13.43 -7.09 -2.53
C TYR A 219 -14.25 -7.08 -3.81
N ARG A 220 -15.47 -7.62 -3.76
CA ARG A 220 -16.38 -7.63 -4.90
C ARG A 220 -16.69 -6.21 -5.39
N ALA A 221 -17.07 -5.32 -4.49
CA ALA A 221 -17.39 -3.94 -4.86
C ALA A 221 -16.18 -3.21 -5.48
N VAL A 222 -15.01 -3.36 -4.87
CA VAL A 222 -13.75 -2.78 -5.36
C VAL A 222 -13.38 -3.32 -6.73
N PHE A 223 -13.40 -4.64 -6.93
CA PHE A 223 -13.02 -5.24 -8.20
C PHE A 223 -14.03 -4.91 -9.30
N GLN A 224 -15.33 -4.83 -9.01
CA GLN A 224 -16.34 -4.37 -9.96
C GLN A 224 -16.10 -2.93 -10.40
N ASN A 225 -15.78 -2.03 -9.47
CA ASN A 225 -15.46 -0.63 -9.78
C ASN A 225 -14.23 -0.52 -10.68
N ILE A 226 -13.19 -1.30 -10.39
CA ILE A 226 -11.91 -1.26 -11.12
C ILE A 226 -12.06 -1.88 -12.51
N LEU A 227 -12.67 -3.06 -12.62
CA LEU A 227 -12.75 -3.84 -13.87
C LEU A 227 -13.79 -3.32 -14.87
N HIS A 228 -14.46 -2.21 -14.56
CA HIS A 228 -15.47 -1.61 -15.43
C HIS A 228 -14.89 -1.32 -16.84
N PRO A 229 -15.57 -1.69 -17.95
CA PRO A 229 -15.03 -1.54 -19.31
C PRO A 229 -14.59 -0.13 -19.68
N ALA A 230 -15.26 0.90 -19.12
CA ALA A 230 -14.88 2.30 -19.32
C ALA A 230 -13.46 2.63 -18.86
N ASN A 231 -12.88 1.80 -17.98
CA ASN A 231 -11.56 2.00 -17.41
C ASN A 231 -10.44 1.38 -18.25
N GLN A 232 -10.74 0.57 -19.26
CA GLN A 232 -9.75 -0.29 -19.93
C GLN A 232 -8.86 0.42 -20.96
N ALA A 233 -8.91 1.75 -21.07
CA ALA A 233 -8.02 2.51 -21.93
C ALA A 233 -6.62 2.62 -21.30
N GLY A 234 -5.56 2.15 -21.97
CA GLY A 234 -4.17 2.38 -21.55
C GLY A 234 -3.57 1.38 -20.56
N THR A 235 -4.06 0.12 -20.55
CA THR A 235 -3.65 -0.91 -19.59
C THR A 235 -2.14 -1.07 -19.43
N THR A 236 -1.63 -0.83 -18.22
CA THR A 236 -0.22 -1.11 -17.88
C THR A 236 -0.02 -2.41 -17.12
N LEU A 237 -1.03 -3.00 -16.44
CA LEU A 237 -0.85 -4.16 -15.54
C LEU A 237 -1.80 -5.36 -15.85
N ASN A 238 -1.78 -5.86 -17.09
CA ASN A 238 -2.68 -6.92 -17.57
C ASN A 238 -2.72 -8.19 -16.71
N ALA A 239 -1.59 -8.64 -16.18
CA ALA A 239 -1.55 -9.82 -15.30
C ALA A 239 -2.36 -9.60 -14.00
N LEU A 240 -2.27 -8.41 -13.40
CA LEU A 240 -3.05 -8.09 -12.20
C LEU A 240 -4.55 -8.02 -12.52
N ILE A 241 -4.93 -7.37 -13.63
CA ILE A 241 -6.33 -7.30 -14.09
C ILE A 241 -6.92 -8.70 -14.27
N LYS A 242 -6.18 -9.62 -14.89
CA LYS A 242 -6.58 -11.03 -15.03
C LYS A 242 -6.86 -11.66 -13.67
N VAL A 243 -5.95 -11.52 -12.70
CA VAL A 243 -6.09 -12.13 -11.38
C VAL A 243 -7.22 -11.51 -10.55
N LEU A 244 -7.46 -10.20 -10.68
CA LEU A 244 -8.63 -9.54 -10.10
C LEU A 244 -9.92 -10.07 -10.73
N SER A 245 -9.94 -10.23 -12.05
CA SER A 245 -11.08 -10.82 -12.78
C SER A 245 -11.37 -12.25 -12.34
N LEU A 246 -10.34 -13.10 -12.18
CA LEU A 246 -10.48 -14.45 -11.63
C LEU A 246 -11.20 -14.43 -10.28
N ASN A 247 -10.72 -13.64 -9.32
CA ASN A 247 -11.36 -13.55 -8.01
C ASN A 247 -12.79 -13.02 -8.10
N GLN A 248 -13.05 -12.04 -8.98
CA GLN A 248 -14.41 -11.55 -9.20
C GLN A 248 -15.34 -12.67 -9.69
N GLN A 249 -14.89 -13.55 -10.59
CA GLN A 249 -15.68 -14.72 -11.00
C GLN A 249 -16.01 -15.64 -9.82
N TYR A 250 -15.03 -15.90 -8.95
CA TYR A 250 -15.23 -16.73 -7.76
C TYR A 250 -16.26 -16.12 -6.81
N LEU A 251 -16.10 -14.82 -6.49
CA LEU A 251 -17.00 -14.07 -5.61
C LEU A 251 -18.42 -14.03 -6.18
N ASP A 252 -18.58 -13.89 -7.50
CA ASP A 252 -19.88 -13.93 -8.18
C ASP A 252 -20.52 -15.34 -8.24
N GLY A 253 -19.90 -16.35 -7.63
CA GLY A 253 -20.41 -17.73 -7.63
C GLY A 253 -20.20 -18.45 -8.96
N ARG A 254 -19.47 -17.87 -9.92
CA ARG A 254 -19.16 -18.45 -11.23
C ARG A 254 -17.95 -19.39 -11.13
N LYS A 255 -18.01 -20.35 -10.19
CA LYS A 255 -16.88 -21.21 -9.81
C LYS A 255 -16.31 -22.06 -10.95
N ASN A 256 -17.17 -22.55 -11.85
CA ASN A 256 -16.73 -23.32 -13.02
C ASN A 256 -15.94 -22.46 -14.03
N VAL A 257 -16.32 -21.18 -14.16
CA VAL A 257 -15.60 -20.22 -15.01
C VAL A 257 -14.26 -19.86 -14.36
N PHE A 258 -14.28 -19.61 -13.05
CA PHE A 258 -13.07 -19.40 -12.27
C PHE A 258 -12.06 -20.55 -12.41
N ASN A 259 -12.50 -21.81 -12.29
CA ASN A 259 -11.61 -22.98 -12.38
C ASN A 259 -10.91 -23.04 -13.75
N LYS A 260 -11.71 -23.00 -14.83
CA LYS A 260 -11.21 -23.04 -16.21
C LYS A 260 -10.22 -21.91 -16.50
N LEU A 261 -10.52 -20.68 -16.06
CA LEU A 261 -9.63 -19.56 -16.30
C LEU A 261 -8.35 -19.65 -15.46
N SER A 262 -8.46 -20.14 -14.21
CA SER A 262 -7.29 -20.29 -13.32
C SER A 262 -6.27 -21.27 -13.89
N GLU A 263 -6.72 -22.37 -14.50
CA GLU A 263 -5.85 -23.35 -15.17
C GLU A 263 -4.99 -22.74 -16.29
N HIS A 264 -5.50 -21.72 -16.98
CA HIS A 264 -4.82 -21.08 -18.10
C HIS A 264 -4.01 -19.84 -17.70
N ASP A 265 -4.19 -19.30 -16.50
CA ASP A 265 -3.59 -18.03 -16.05
C ASP A 265 -2.63 -18.19 -14.84
N PHE A 266 -2.09 -19.39 -14.59
CA PHE A 266 -1.14 -19.62 -13.48
C PHE A 266 0.12 -18.74 -13.53
N ASP A 267 0.60 -18.33 -14.70
CA ASP A 267 1.70 -17.37 -14.80
C ASP A 267 1.31 -15.97 -14.28
N ALA A 268 0.08 -15.52 -14.58
CA ALA A 268 -0.43 -14.26 -14.03
C ALA A 268 -0.61 -14.36 -12.51
N ILE A 269 -1.12 -15.50 -12.01
CA ILE A 269 -1.26 -15.78 -10.57
C ILE A 269 0.11 -15.76 -9.88
N ARG A 270 1.13 -16.43 -10.46
CA ARG A 270 2.50 -16.45 -9.92
C ARG A 270 3.08 -15.06 -9.75
N ASN A 271 2.83 -14.17 -10.71
CA ASN A 271 3.36 -12.82 -10.75
C ASN A 271 2.52 -11.78 -9.99
N SER A 272 1.41 -12.21 -9.36
CA SER A 272 0.50 -11.33 -8.63
C SER A 272 0.95 -11.05 -7.19
N PRO A 273 0.36 -10.03 -6.51
CA PRO A 273 0.67 -9.72 -5.11
C PRO A 273 0.42 -10.92 -4.20
N PHE A 274 1.32 -11.18 -3.25
CA PHE A 274 1.32 -12.36 -2.37
C PHE A 274 -0.06 -12.69 -1.77
N TYR A 275 -0.76 -11.70 -1.21
CA TYR A 275 -2.06 -11.93 -0.57
C TYR A 275 -3.16 -12.22 -1.59
N LEU A 276 -3.12 -11.60 -2.78
CA LEU A 276 -4.04 -11.90 -3.87
C LEU A 276 -3.79 -13.30 -4.43
N LYS A 277 -2.51 -13.66 -4.63
CA LYS A 277 -2.07 -15.01 -5.02
C LYS A 277 -2.61 -16.06 -4.04
N ARG A 278 -2.44 -15.82 -2.74
CA ARG A 278 -2.94 -16.70 -1.67
C ARG A 278 -4.46 -16.86 -1.73
N MET A 279 -5.19 -15.75 -1.92
CA MET A 279 -6.66 -15.77 -2.04
C MET A 279 -7.13 -16.63 -3.21
N VAL A 280 -6.53 -16.46 -4.40
CA VAL A 280 -6.85 -17.27 -5.59
C VAL A 280 -6.54 -18.74 -5.36
N LEU A 281 -5.36 -19.03 -4.79
CA LEU A 281 -4.95 -20.40 -4.54
C LEU A 281 -5.88 -21.11 -3.55
N ASN A 282 -6.25 -20.44 -2.46
CA ASN A 282 -7.22 -20.98 -1.50
C ASN A 282 -8.57 -21.25 -2.16
N ASN A 283 -9.05 -20.33 -2.99
CA ASN A 283 -10.30 -20.47 -3.75
C ASN A 283 -10.25 -21.66 -4.71
N TYR A 284 -9.12 -21.85 -5.40
CA TYR A 284 -8.86 -22.95 -6.33
C TYR A 284 -8.80 -24.30 -5.60
N LEU A 285 -8.02 -24.39 -4.53
CA LEU A 285 -7.90 -25.62 -3.72
C LEU A 285 -9.23 -26.00 -3.07
N SER A 286 -10.00 -25.02 -2.58
CA SER A 286 -11.35 -25.28 -2.06
C SER A 286 -12.28 -25.78 -3.15
N TYR A 287 -12.13 -25.33 -4.40
CA TYR A 287 -12.95 -25.80 -5.51
C TYR A 287 -12.62 -27.26 -5.84
N ILE A 288 -11.34 -27.57 -6.08
CA ILE A 288 -10.86 -28.92 -6.36
C ILE A 288 -11.33 -29.90 -5.29
N SER A 289 -11.11 -29.56 -4.00
CA SER A 289 -11.48 -30.42 -2.87
C SER A 289 -12.99 -30.67 -2.76
N LYS A 290 -13.85 -29.77 -3.27
CA LYS A 290 -15.32 -29.93 -3.23
C LYS A 290 -15.87 -30.74 -4.41
N HIS A 291 -15.09 -30.89 -5.47
CA HIS A 291 -15.50 -31.57 -6.70
C HIS A 291 -14.72 -32.86 -6.95
N ASP A 292 -13.94 -33.33 -5.96
CA ASP A 292 -13.10 -34.53 -6.04
C ASP A 292 -12.18 -34.55 -7.28
N GLU A 293 -11.71 -33.37 -7.72
CA GLU A 293 -10.78 -33.25 -8.84
C GLU A 293 -9.36 -33.68 -8.42
N ASN A 294 -8.62 -34.36 -9.32
CA ASN A 294 -7.29 -34.85 -9.02
C ASN A 294 -6.25 -33.72 -9.14
N ILE A 295 -5.82 -33.17 -8.01
CA ILE A 295 -4.80 -32.10 -7.95
C ILE A 295 -3.48 -32.45 -8.65
N GLU A 296 -3.15 -33.74 -8.76
CA GLU A 296 -1.93 -34.21 -9.44
C GLU A 296 -2.00 -34.01 -10.96
N GLU A 297 -3.19 -34.03 -11.56
CA GLU A 297 -3.36 -33.75 -12.99
C GLU A 297 -3.04 -32.29 -13.33
N HIS A 298 -3.36 -31.38 -12.41
CA HIS A 298 -3.08 -29.94 -12.53
C HIS A 298 -1.62 -29.59 -12.20
N ALA A 299 -0.88 -30.48 -11.56
CA ALA A 299 0.49 -30.17 -11.21
C ALA A 299 1.52 -30.44 -12.32
N ASN A 300 1.03 -30.86 -13.49
CA ASN A 300 1.76 -30.71 -14.75
C ASN A 300 1.83 -29.25 -15.23
N PHE A 301 1.05 -28.32 -14.66
CA PHE A 301 1.23 -26.90 -14.92
C PHE A 301 2.52 -26.41 -14.25
N THR A 302 3.55 -26.09 -15.06
CA THR A 302 4.89 -25.68 -14.62
C THR A 302 4.90 -24.61 -13.53
N TYR A 303 3.92 -23.69 -13.55
CA TYR A 303 3.81 -22.61 -12.58
C TYR A 303 3.03 -22.98 -11.31
N PHE A 304 2.12 -23.95 -11.38
CA PHE A 304 1.27 -24.35 -10.24
C PHE A 304 2.09 -25.02 -9.13
N ALA A 305 2.98 -25.95 -9.48
CA ALA A 305 3.88 -26.60 -8.51
C ALA A 305 4.78 -25.59 -7.79
N GLY A 306 5.26 -24.56 -8.50
CA GLY A 306 6.03 -23.46 -7.92
C GLY A 306 5.22 -22.64 -6.92
N ILE A 307 3.96 -22.33 -7.24
CA ILE A 307 3.04 -21.61 -6.34
C ILE A 307 2.74 -22.44 -5.08
N LEU A 308 2.45 -23.74 -5.21
CA LEU A 308 2.20 -24.60 -4.05
C LEU A 308 3.39 -24.67 -3.10
N THR A 309 4.60 -24.79 -3.66
CA THR A 309 5.85 -24.80 -2.89
C THR A 309 6.06 -23.49 -2.14
N GLU A 310 5.75 -22.34 -2.75
CA GLU A 310 5.84 -21.00 -2.13
C GLU A 310 4.98 -20.90 -0.85
N PHE A 311 3.85 -21.61 -0.80
CA PHE A 311 2.96 -21.65 0.37
C PHE A 311 3.18 -22.85 1.31
N GLY A 312 4.25 -23.64 1.09
CA GLY A 312 4.55 -24.81 1.92
C GLY A 312 3.50 -25.93 1.83
N LEU A 313 2.69 -25.92 0.77
CA LEU A 313 1.73 -26.99 0.48
C LEU A 313 2.50 -28.09 -0.25
N ALA A 314 2.74 -29.21 0.43
CA ALA A 314 3.55 -30.30 -0.10
C ALA A 314 2.91 -30.90 -1.36
N TYR A 315 3.49 -30.60 -2.52
CA TYR A 315 3.23 -31.33 -3.75
C TYR A 315 4.01 -32.65 -3.71
N LYS A 316 3.30 -33.79 -3.69
CA LYS A 316 3.91 -35.13 -3.68
C LYS A 316 4.30 -35.65 -5.08
N GLY A 317 4.06 -34.88 -6.14
CA GLY A 317 4.48 -35.29 -7.47
C GLY A 317 5.95 -34.95 -7.73
N LYS A 318 6.66 -35.90 -8.34
CA LYS A 318 8.02 -35.66 -8.84
C LYS A 318 7.98 -34.50 -9.84
N PRO A 319 8.95 -33.57 -9.80
CA PRO A 319 9.03 -32.51 -10.80
C PRO A 319 9.25 -33.16 -12.18
N VAL A 320 8.33 -32.91 -13.11
CA VAL A 320 8.50 -33.25 -14.52
C VAL A 320 9.38 -32.17 -15.13
N TYR A 321 10.69 -32.33 -15.00
CA TYR A 321 11.66 -31.67 -15.86
C TYR A 321 12.11 -32.67 -16.92
N SER A 322 11.78 -32.38 -18.17
CA SER A 322 12.57 -32.76 -19.35
C SER A 322 13.02 -31.50 -20.04
#